data_AF-A0A956H6N9-F1
#
_entry.id   AF-A0A956H6N9-F1
#
_cell.length_a   1.000
_cell.length_b   1.000
_cell.length_c   1.000
_cell.angle_alpha   90.00
_cell.angle_beta   90.00
_cell.angle_gamma   90.00
#
_symmetry.space_group_name_H-M   'P 1'
#
loop_
_entity.id
_entity.type
_entity.pdbx_description
1 polymer ?
#
loop_
_entity_poly.entity_id
_entity_poly.type
_entity_poly.pdbx_seq_one_letter_code
_entity_poly.pdbx_strand_id
1 'polypeptide(L)'
;VFGGGDQVHALASSARELAAEVGDIELDRVIDFQRDMVDYALNRFREATDQLEELLPRLDEVPGADWIRFSSVLVYASLCVITGRWRALARNLPQWLAAARDRGNLREIVELEAYACLTELHRGNLEQARYHLETGRRAWDASRYTYTSFMLDRSEILLILSEGDLERLLPRVDELLATVKRSSLAYNPVVARFVEQLTSRCWMQAVVHNPGDPATHKRLRTVAKSMRKSKISLYVGEAVLAEAALAAAAGDAGAVRKSWREAELLFAEHGIECHLACVRWQLAQVTEGDEARSFAEAAQSYFEANGVAEPAGVAELIAPAAGRRALPATPS
;
A
#
# COMPACT_ATOMS: atom_id res chain seq x y z
N VAL A 1 -3.67 -18.95 -17.27
CA VAL A 1 -3.85 -19.37 -15.87
C VAL A 1 -2.52 -19.95 -15.45
N PHE A 2 -1.75 -19.24 -14.62
CA PHE A 2 -0.54 -19.81 -14.03
C PHE A 2 -0.97 -21.06 -13.23
N GLY A 3 -0.16 -22.12 -13.23
CA GLY A 3 -0.46 -23.37 -12.55
C GLY A 3 -1.04 -23.14 -11.16
N GLY A 4 -2.06 -23.91 -10.76
CA GLY A 4 -2.69 -23.78 -9.44
C GLY A 4 -1.65 -23.90 -8.31
N GLY A 5 -1.95 -23.39 -7.12
CA GLY A 5 -1.03 -23.38 -5.98
C GLY A 5 -0.37 -24.75 -5.70
N ASP A 6 -1.11 -25.84 -5.93
CA ASP A 6 -0.60 -27.22 -5.79
C ASP A 6 0.61 -27.51 -6.67
N GLN A 7 0.63 -26.98 -7.90
CA GLN A 7 1.77 -27.16 -8.82
C GLN A 7 3.00 -26.41 -8.33
N VAL A 8 2.82 -25.23 -7.73
CA VAL A 8 3.94 -24.46 -7.16
C VAL A 8 4.52 -25.20 -5.96
N HIS A 9 3.68 -25.75 -5.07
CA HIS A 9 4.16 -26.52 -3.93
C HIS A 9 4.89 -27.80 -4.35
N ALA A 10 4.39 -28.50 -5.38
CA ALA A 10 5.07 -29.68 -5.93
C ALA A 10 6.45 -29.31 -6.52
N LEU A 11 6.52 -28.25 -7.33
CA LEU A 11 7.78 -27.78 -7.92
C LEU A 11 8.78 -27.32 -6.85
N ALA A 12 8.33 -26.58 -5.83
CA ALA A 12 9.18 -26.17 -4.73
C ALA A 12 9.72 -27.37 -3.93
N SER A 13 8.90 -28.41 -3.75
CA SER A 13 9.33 -29.66 -3.08
C SER A 13 10.39 -30.39 -3.88
N SER A 14 10.18 -30.61 -5.19
CA SER A 14 11.19 -31.23 -6.06
C SER A 14 12.47 -30.40 -6.15
N ALA A 15 12.36 -29.07 -6.20
CA ALA A 15 13.53 -28.19 -6.20
C ALA A 15 14.34 -28.32 -4.89
N ARG A 16 13.66 -28.49 -3.75
CA ARG A 16 14.33 -28.67 -2.45
C ARG A 16 15.03 -30.01 -2.34
N GLU A 17 14.44 -31.08 -2.88
CA GLU A 17 15.10 -32.40 -2.98
C GLU A 17 16.41 -32.28 -3.78
N LEU A 18 16.37 -31.61 -4.94
CA LEU A 18 17.56 -31.38 -5.77
C LEU A 18 18.60 -30.48 -5.08
N ALA A 19 18.17 -29.42 -4.38
CA ALA A 19 19.07 -28.56 -3.63
C ALA A 19 19.77 -29.32 -2.48
N ALA A 20 19.07 -30.25 -1.84
CA ALA A 20 19.63 -31.09 -0.78
C ALA A 20 20.71 -32.05 -1.30
N GLU A 21 20.59 -32.56 -2.53
CA GLU A 21 21.61 -33.42 -3.14
C GLU A 21 22.96 -32.72 -3.33
N VAL A 22 22.93 -31.41 -3.59
CA VAL A 22 24.15 -30.60 -3.81
C VAL A 22 24.62 -29.86 -2.55
N GLY A 23 23.84 -29.86 -1.48
CA GLY A 23 24.18 -29.21 -0.21
C GLY A 23 24.24 -27.67 -0.30
N ASP A 24 23.52 -27.07 -1.25
CA ASP A 24 23.55 -25.64 -1.51
C ASP A 24 22.44 -24.91 -0.73
N ILE A 25 22.84 -24.24 0.36
CA ILE A 25 21.94 -23.49 1.22
C ILE A 25 21.40 -22.21 0.54
N GLU A 26 22.10 -21.66 -0.46
CA GLU A 26 21.59 -20.52 -1.23
C GLU A 26 20.38 -20.94 -2.05
N LEU A 27 20.44 -22.11 -2.71
CA LEU A 27 19.31 -22.65 -3.46
C LEU A 27 18.08 -22.88 -2.58
N ASP A 28 18.25 -23.39 -1.36
CA ASP A 28 17.14 -23.56 -0.41
C ASP A 28 16.47 -22.21 -0.07
N ARG A 29 17.25 -21.14 0.11
CA ARG A 29 16.71 -19.79 0.33
C ARG A 29 16.05 -19.19 -0.91
N VAL A 30 16.58 -19.44 -2.11
CA VAL A 30 15.93 -19.05 -3.36
C VAL A 30 14.57 -19.70 -3.48
N ILE A 31 14.45 -20.99 -3.14
CA ILE A 31 13.17 -21.73 -3.19
C ILE A 31 12.15 -21.10 -2.24
N ASP A 32 12.55 -20.78 -1.01
CA ASP A 32 11.68 -20.08 -0.04
C ASP A 32 11.22 -18.72 -0.60
N PHE A 33 12.15 -17.89 -1.11
CA PHE A 33 11.80 -16.60 -1.71
C PHE A 33 10.84 -16.74 -2.89
N GLN A 34 11.05 -17.70 -3.80
CA GLN A 34 10.18 -17.90 -4.96
C GLN A 34 8.78 -18.38 -4.56
N ARG A 35 8.65 -19.20 -3.51
CA ARG A 35 7.35 -19.58 -2.95
C ARG A 35 6.61 -18.35 -2.45
N ASP A 36 7.28 -17.49 -1.68
CA ASP A 36 6.68 -16.28 -1.11
C ASP A 36 6.24 -15.31 -2.23
N MET A 37 7.03 -15.23 -3.32
CA MET A 37 6.69 -14.47 -4.53
C MET A 37 5.44 -15.01 -5.25
N VAL A 38 5.17 -16.32 -5.17
CA VAL A 38 3.92 -16.88 -5.69
C VAL A 38 2.74 -16.43 -4.85
N ASP A 39 2.83 -16.50 -3.52
CA ASP A 39 1.74 -16.03 -2.65
C ASP A 39 1.47 -14.52 -2.87
N TYR A 40 2.53 -13.72 -3.04
CA TYR A 40 2.41 -12.32 -3.47
C TYR A 40 1.69 -12.18 -4.82
N ALA A 41 2.06 -12.96 -5.84
CA ALA A 41 1.43 -12.93 -7.16
C ALA A 41 -0.03 -13.41 -7.16
N LEU A 42 -0.38 -14.31 -6.23
CA LEU A 42 -1.74 -14.78 -5.98
C LEU A 42 -2.55 -13.82 -5.09
N ASN A 43 -1.97 -12.69 -4.67
CA ASN A 43 -2.58 -11.68 -3.81
C ASN A 43 -2.89 -12.18 -2.39
N ARG A 44 -2.16 -13.19 -1.92
CA ARG A 44 -2.13 -13.67 -0.53
C ARG A 44 -1.13 -12.83 0.25
N PHE A 45 -1.42 -11.53 0.33
CA PHE A 45 -0.45 -10.54 0.78
C PHE A 45 -0.03 -10.76 2.22
N ARG A 46 -0.96 -11.13 3.10
CA ARG A 46 -0.66 -11.39 4.51
C ARG A 46 0.31 -12.56 4.65
N GLU A 47 0.01 -13.68 4.01
CA GLU A 47 0.81 -14.89 4.05
C GLU A 47 2.22 -14.64 3.51
N ALA A 48 2.33 -13.96 2.36
CA ALA A 48 3.63 -13.59 1.79
C ALA A 48 4.41 -12.62 2.72
N THR A 49 3.72 -11.74 3.44
CA THR A 49 4.35 -10.83 4.40
C THR A 49 4.92 -11.60 5.59
N ASP A 50 4.13 -12.50 6.17
CA ASP A 50 4.54 -13.35 7.30
C ASP A 50 5.74 -14.22 6.93
N GLN A 51 5.69 -14.88 5.77
CA GLN A 51 6.77 -15.73 5.28
C GLN A 51 8.07 -14.96 5.03
N LEU A 52 7.99 -13.76 4.42
CA LEU A 52 9.17 -12.93 4.18
C LEU A 52 9.75 -12.35 5.47
N GLU A 53 8.93 -12.04 6.48
CA GLU A 53 9.41 -11.64 7.81
C GLU A 53 10.28 -12.74 8.44
N GLU A 54 9.88 -13.99 8.30
CA GLU A 54 10.64 -15.16 8.76
C GLU A 54 11.87 -15.45 7.89
N LEU A 55 11.79 -15.22 6.57
CA LEU A 55 12.89 -15.48 5.64
C LEU A 55 14.05 -14.50 5.81
N LEU A 56 13.76 -13.21 6.04
CA LEU A 56 14.78 -12.16 6.01
C LEU A 56 15.98 -12.43 6.95
N PRO A 57 15.81 -12.77 8.24
CA PRO A 57 16.94 -13.10 9.11
C PRO A 57 17.75 -14.32 8.63
N ARG A 58 17.08 -15.30 8.02
CA ARG A 58 17.73 -16.53 7.50
C ARG A 58 18.58 -16.27 6.27
N LEU A 59 18.41 -15.13 5.59
CA LEU A 59 19.25 -14.71 4.46
C LEU A 59 20.58 -14.10 4.94
N ASP A 60 20.66 -13.61 6.18
CA ASP A 60 21.92 -13.08 6.74
C ASP A 60 22.94 -14.19 7.01
N GLU A 61 22.48 -15.42 7.16
CA GLU A 61 23.30 -16.61 7.40
C GLU A 61 23.89 -17.23 6.12
N VAL A 62 23.50 -16.74 4.93
CA VAL A 62 23.90 -17.32 3.64
C VAL A 62 24.90 -16.40 2.91
N PRO A 63 26.19 -16.80 2.83
CA PRO A 63 27.18 -16.09 2.02
C PRO A 63 26.77 -16.03 0.55
N GLY A 64 26.93 -14.87 -0.10
CA GLY A 64 26.61 -14.70 -1.53
C GLY A 64 25.15 -14.38 -1.84
N ALA A 65 24.23 -14.54 -0.89
CA ALA A 65 22.79 -14.29 -1.08
C ALA A 65 22.40 -12.79 -1.11
N ASP A 66 23.35 -11.87 -1.34
CA ASP A 66 23.10 -10.43 -1.35
C ASP A 66 22.00 -10.03 -2.33
N TRP A 67 21.94 -10.72 -3.49
CA TRP A 67 20.96 -10.43 -4.52
C TRP A 67 19.53 -10.84 -4.12
N ILE A 68 19.39 -11.96 -3.40
CA ILE A 68 18.11 -12.42 -2.84
C ILE A 68 17.70 -11.50 -1.70
N ARG A 69 18.66 -11.11 -0.85
CA ARG A 69 18.43 -10.25 0.31
C ARG A 69 17.83 -8.91 -0.10
N PHE A 70 18.45 -8.18 -1.04
CA PHE A 70 17.90 -6.89 -1.45
C PHE A 70 16.50 -7.05 -2.07
N SER A 71 16.31 -8.10 -2.88
CA SER A 71 15.03 -8.35 -3.55
C SER A 71 13.93 -8.64 -2.51
N SER A 72 14.25 -9.46 -1.50
CA SER A 72 13.35 -9.81 -0.40
C SER A 72 13.00 -8.60 0.45
N VAL A 73 13.98 -7.74 0.76
CA VAL A 73 13.75 -6.50 1.51
C VAL A 73 12.77 -5.57 0.77
N LEU A 74 12.97 -5.36 -0.54
CA LEU A 74 12.10 -4.49 -1.32
C LEU A 74 10.67 -5.04 -1.46
N VAL A 75 10.53 -6.36 -1.63
CA VAL A 75 9.21 -7.01 -1.68
C VAL A 75 8.53 -6.95 -0.32
N TYR A 76 9.24 -7.28 0.77
CA TYR A 76 8.71 -7.20 2.12
C TYR A 76 8.28 -5.77 2.48
N ALA A 77 9.06 -4.76 2.11
CA ALA A 77 8.69 -3.36 2.30
C ALA A 77 7.41 -2.99 1.53
N SER A 78 7.28 -3.45 0.28
CA SER A 78 6.06 -3.28 -0.52
C SER A 78 4.85 -3.93 0.13
N LEU A 79 5.03 -5.15 0.66
CA LEU A 79 4.00 -5.92 1.34
C LEU A 79 3.58 -5.28 2.67
N CYS A 80 4.52 -4.71 3.43
CA CYS A 80 4.20 -3.92 4.62
C CYS A 80 3.34 -2.69 4.27
N VAL A 81 3.63 -2.02 3.15
CA VAL A 81 2.80 -0.90 2.65
C VAL A 81 1.40 -1.37 2.25
N ILE A 82 1.30 -2.54 1.62
CA ILE A 82 0.00 -3.11 1.19
C ILE A 82 -0.84 -3.55 2.39
N THR A 83 -0.23 -4.27 3.33
CA THR A 83 -0.92 -4.86 4.49
C THR A 83 -1.09 -3.88 5.65
N GLY A 84 -0.34 -2.77 5.66
CA GLY A 84 -0.41 -1.77 6.73
C GLY A 84 0.54 -2.01 7.90
N ARG A 85 1.58 -2.85 7.75
CA ARG A 85 2.54 -3.14 8.82
C ARG A 85 3.59 -2.04 8.97
N TRP A 86 3.14 -0.81 9.20
CA TRP A 86 3.98 0.39 9.25
C TRP A 86 4.99 0.35 10.38
N ARG A 87 4.64 -0.21 11.54
CA ARG A 87 5.61 -0.38 12.65
C ARG A 87 6.80 -1.24 12.25
N ALA A 88 6.55 -2.36 11.56
CA ALA A 88 7.60 -3.27 11.13
C ALA A 88 8.53 -2.57 10.12
N LEU A 89 7.94 -1.83 9.18
CA LEU A 89 8.69 -1.06 8.20
C LEU A 89 9.52 0.07 8.86
N ALA A 90 8.91 0.88 9.73
CA ALA A 90 9.57 1.96 10.46
C ALA A 90 10.76 1.46 11.30
N ARG A 91 10.60 0.31 11.97
CA ARG A 91 11.67 -0.30 12.79
C ARG A 91 12.88 -0.70 11.94
N ASN A 92 12.64 -1.24 10.74
CA ASN A 92 13.68 -1.88 9.95
C ASN A 92 14.29 -0.99 8.86
N LEU A 93 13.60 0.05 8.40
CA LEU A 93 14.08 0.93 7.33
C LEU A 93 15.47 1.54 7.59
N PRO A 94 15.81 2.06 8.80
CA PRO A 94 17.11 2.69 9.01
C PRO A 94 18.28 1.75 8.75
N GLN A 95 18.21 0.50 9.24
CA GLN A 95 19.25 -0.50 9.03
C GLN A 95 19.33 -0.95 7.56
N TRP A 96 18.18 -1.10 6.88
CA TRP A 96 18.19 -1.48 5.46
C TRP A 96 18.74 -0.37 4.56
N LEU A 97 18.40 0.89 4.85
CA LEU A 97 18.97 2.05 4.15
C LEU A 97 20.48 2.15 4.36
N ALA A 98 20.96 1.94 5.60
CA ALA A 98 22.39 1.91 5.89
C ALA A 98 23.10 0.82 5.06
N ALA A 99 22.60 -0.42 5.12
CA ALA A 99 23.17 -1.53 4.38
C ALA A 99 23.13 -1.33 2.84
N ALA A 100 22.05 -0.76 2.31
CA ALA A 100 21.94 -0.44 0.88
C ALA A 100 22.94 0.63 0.43
N ARG A 101 23.18 1.64 1.28
CA ARG A 101 24.19 2.69 1.06
C ARG A 101 25.60 2.12 1.09
N ASP A 102 25.90 1.26 2.05
CA ASP A 102 27.21 0.60 2.17
C ASP A 102 27.53 -0.25 0.91
N ARG A 103 26.52 -0.89 0.33
CA ARG A 103 26.65 -1.66 -0.93
C ARG A 103 26.65 -0.78 -2.19
N GLY A 104 26.28 0.50 -2.10
CA GLY A 104 26.16 1.39 -3.26
C GLY A 104 25.05 1.00 -4.25
N ASN A 105 24.03 0.24 -3.82
CA ASN A 105 22.94 -0.18 -4.69
C ASN A 105 21.91 0.95 -4.85
N LEU A 106 22.12 1.83 -5.84
CA LEU A 106 21.29 3.03 -6.06
C LEU A 106 19.79 2.72 -6.18
N ARG A 107 19.41 1.64 -6.85
CA ARG A 107 18.01 1.25 -6.97
C ARG A 107 17.40 0.92 -5.61
N GLU A 108 18.08 0.09 -4.84
CA GLU A 108 17.63 -0.30 -3.49
C GLU A 108 17.51 0.91 -2.57
N ILE A 109 18.52 1.79 -2.57
CA ILE A 109 18.49 3.04 -1.79
C ILE A 109 17.25 3.85 -2.14
N VAL A 110 17.00 4.12 -3.41
CA VAL A 110 15.90 5.00 -3.85
C VAL A 110 14.53 4.40 -3.54
N GLU A 111 14.35 3.10 -3.74
CA GLU A 111 13.08 2.44 -3.40
C GLU A 111 12.85 2.41 -1.88
N LEU A 112 13.89 2.20 -1.06
CA LEU A 112 13.79 2.29 0.39
C LEU A 112 13.53 3.71 0.88
N GLU A 113 14.08 4.75 0.24
CA GLU A 113 13.74 6.15 0.53
C GLU A 113 12.27 6.44 0.21
N ALA A 114 11.74 5.90 -0.90
CA ALA A 114 10.31 5.99 -1.20
C ALA A 114 9.45 5.30 -0.12
N TYR A 115 9.85 4.11 0.34
CA TYR A 115 9.16 3.43 1.44
C TYR A 115 9.26 4.16 2.78
N ALA A 116 10.39 4.81 3.07
CA ALA A 116 10.55 5.66 4.23
C ALA A 116 9.65 6.89 4.16
N CYS A 117 9.56 7.54 3.00
CA CYS A 117 8.60 8.61 2.75
C CYS A 117 7.16 8.15 3.07
N LEU A 118 6.73 7.03 2.49
CA LEU A 118 5.39 6.47 2.75
C LEU A 118 5.15 6.13 4.23
N THR A 119 6.17 5.63 4.92
CA THR A 119 6.09 5.30 6.34
C THR A 119 5.89 6.54 7.20
N GLU A 120 6.68 7.60 6.95
CA GLU A 120 6.57 8.87 7.68
C GLU A 120 5.25 9.58 7.38
N LEU A 121 4.74 9.51 6.15
CA LEU A 121 3.40 9.98 5.80
C LEU A 121 2.33 9.33 6.68
N HIS A 122 2.34 8.00 6.81
CA HIS A 122 1.36 7.29 7.63
C HIS A 122 1.55 7.57 9.13
N ARG A 123 2.74 7.95 9.55
CA ARG A 123 3.01 8.35 10.93
C ARG A 123 2.62 9.80 11.22
N GLY A 124 2.25 10.58 10.20
CA GLY A 124 1.90 12.00 10.31
C GLY A 124 3.11 12.95 10.27
N ASN A 125 4.30 12.45 9.91
CA ASN A 125 5.54 13.22 9.89
C ASN A 125 5.86 13.72 8.48
N LEU A 126 5.14 14.74 8.03
CA LEU A 126 5.25 15.26 6.66
C LEU A 126 6.62 15.85 6.32
N GLU A 127 7.30 16.43 7.31
CA GLU A 127 8.65 16.99 7.13
C GLU A 127 9.66 15.88 6.83
N GLN A 128 9.68 14.82 7.63
CA GLN A 128 10.57 13.68 7.39
C GLN A 128 10.18 12.95 6.08
N ALA A 129 8.91 12.89 5.74
CA ALA A 129 8.46 12.36 4.45
C ALA A 129 9.05 13.14 3.26
N ARG A 130 9.05 14.49 3.31
CA ARG A 130 9.73 15.33 2.31
C ARG A 130 11.22 15.01 2.22
N TYR A 131 11.89 14.94 3.37
CA TYR A 131 13.32 14.64 3.42
C TYR A 131 13.67 13.35 2.67
N HIS A 132 12.92 12.27 2.90
CA HIS A 132 13.12 10.99 2.23
C HIS A 132 12.85 11.07 0.73
N LEU A 133 11.75 11.73 0.33
CA LEU A 133 11.42 11.93 -1.08
C LEU A 133 12.53 12.70 -1.82
N GLU A 134 12.99 13.82 -1.25
CA GLU A 134 14.05 14.65 -1.83
C GLU A 134 15.39 13.91 -1.88
N THR A 135 15.71 13.12 -0.86
CA THR A 135 16.91 12.28 -0.84
C THR A 135 16.86 11.21 -1.92
N GLY A 136 15.74 10.51 -2.07
CA GLY A 136 15.52 9.55 -3.16
C GLY A 136 15.61 10.19 -4.55
N ARG A 137 15.01 11.37 -4.74
CA ARG A 137 15.07 12.13 -6.01
C ARG A 137 16.49 12.55 -6.37
N ARG A 138 17.27 13.04 -5.41
CA ARG A 138 18.68 13.44 -5.65
C ARG A 138 19.58 12.27 -5.99
N ALA A 139 19.31 11.09 -5.43
CA ALA A 139 20.08 9.88 -5.70
C ALA A 139 19.73 9.22 -7.04
N TRP A 140 18.55 9.50 -7.61
CA TRP A 140 18.04 8.80 -8.78
C TRP A 140 18.23 9.61 -10.08
N ASP A 141 19.29 9.31 -10.82
CA ASP A 141 19.46 9.78 -12.20
C ASP A 141 18.86 8.78 -13.18
N ALA A 142 17.58 9.01 -13.55
CA ALA A 142 16.86 8.10 -14.44
C ALA A 142 16.93 8.58 -15.90
N SER A 143 17.73 7.88 -16.72
CA SER A 143 17.65 8.03 -18.18
C SER A 143 16.34 7.51 -18.79
N ARG A 144 15.58 6.70 -18.04
CA ARG A 144 14.29 6.12 -18.43
C ARG A 144 13.33 6.11 -17.24
N TYR A 145 12.03 6.19 -17.55
CA TYR A 145 10.99 6.02 -16.55
C TYR A 145 10.81 4.53 -16.19
N THR A 146 11.16 4.17 -14.96
CA THR A 146 11.16 2.79 -14.45
C THR A 146 10.26 2.65 -13.21
N TYR A 147 10.12 1.44 -12.68
CA TYR A 147 9.37 1.21 -11.45
C TYR A 147 9.86 2.08 -10.27
N THR A 148 11.18 2.26 -10.16
CA THR A 148 11.80 3.14 -9.17
C THR A 148 11.36 4.60 -9.34
N SER A 149 11.28 5.09 -10.58
CA SER A 149 10.74 6.44 -10.87
C SER A 149 9.27 6.56 -10.46
N PHE A 150 8.47 5.53 -10.74
CA PHE A 150 7.07 5.46 -10.34
C PHE A 150 6.90 5.48 -8.81
N MET A 151 7.76 4.79 -8.06
CA MET A 151 7.69 4.77 -6.60
C MET A 151 7.93 6.15 -5.98
N LEU A 152 8.84 6.94 -6.54
CA LEU A 152 9.04 8.33 -6.13
C LEU A 152 7.82 9.21 -6.48
N ASP A 153 7.28 9.09 -7.71
CA ASP A 153 6.07 9.82 -8.12
C ASP A 153 4.86 9.48 -7.24
N ARG A 154 4.69 8.20 -6.89
CA ARG A 154 3.64 7.73 -5.99
C ARG A 154 3.78 8.36 -4.60
N SER A 155 4.99 8.39 -4.07
CA SER A 155 5.27 8.97 -2.75
C SER A 155 5.01 10.47 -2.74
N GLU A 156 5.43 11.17 -3.78
CA GLU A 156 5.15 12.59 -3.99
C GLU A 156 3.64 12.88 -4.05
N ILE A 157 2.88 12.14 -4.86
CA ILE A 157 1.44 12.34 -4.98
C ILE A 157 0.73 12.10 -3.64
N LEU A 158 1.11 11.08 -2.89
CA LEU A 158 0.53 10.82 -1.56
C LEU A 158 0.91 11.89 -0.54
N LEU A 159 2.10 12.50 -0.66
CA LEU A 159 2.51 13.65 0.15
C LEU A 159 1.67 14.89 -0.18
N ILE A 160 1.49 15.22 -1.47
CA ILE A 160 0.59 16.30 -1.93
C ILE A 160 -0.83 16.06 -1.41
N LEU A 161 -1.31 14.82 -1.50
CA LEU A 161 -2.63 14.42 -1.02
C LEU A 161 -2.77 14.62 0.49
N SER A 162 -1.76 14.24 1.27
CA SER A 162 -1.74 14.40 2.73
C SER A 162 -1.70 15.86 3.18
N GLU A 163 -1.18 16.76 2.33
CA GLU A 163 -1.20 18.21 2.55
C GLU A 163 -2.55 18.86 2.22
N GLY A 164 -3.45 18.15 1.54
CA GLY A 164 -4.72 18.69 1.07
C GLY A 164 -4.60 19.66 -0.11
N ASP A 165 -3.45 19.71 -0.79
CA ASP A 165 -3.21 20.60 -1.93
C ASP A 165 -3.79 20.01 -3.22
N LEU A 166 -5.11 20.10 -3.37
CA LEU A 166 -5.85 19.57 -4.52
C LEU A 166 -5.51 20.30 -5.83
N GLU A 167 -5.11 21.57 -5.76
CA GLU A 167 -4.72 22.38 -6.92
C GLU A 167 -3.46 21.80 -7.56
N ARG A 168 -2.46 21.42 -6.76
CA ARG A 168 -1.25 20.75 -7.25
C ARG A 168 -1.46 19.26 -7.54
N LEU A 169 -2.38 18.61 -6.82
CA LEU A 169 -2.60 17.16 -6.93
C LEU A 169 -3.06 16.72 -8.33
N LEU A 170 -4.13 17.34 -8.85
CA LEU A 170 -4.76 16.84 -10.08
C LEU A 170 -3.87 16.98 -11.32
N PRO A 171 -3.18 18.12 -11.54
CA PRO A 171 -2.19 18.23 -12.61
C PRO A 171 -1.08 17.17 -12.48
N ARG A 172 -0.58 16.94 -11.25
CA ARG A 172 0.47 15.95 -11.02
C ARG A 172 0.03 14.52 -11.34
N VAL A 173 -1.23 14.18 -11.02
CA VAL A 173 -1.82 12.89 -11.40
C VAL A 173 -1.94 12.75 -12.91
N ASP A 174 -2.38 13.80 -13.62
CA ASP A 174 -2.49 13.78 -15.08
C ASP A 174 -1.10 13.62 -15.74
N GLU A 175 -0.06 14.26 -15.21
CA GLU A 175 1.34 14.08 -15.64
C GLU A 175 1.85 12.64 -15.41
N LEU A 176 1.57 12.06 -14.23
CA LEU A 176 1.90 10.67 -13.93
C LEU A 176 1.27 9.73 -14.97
N LEU A 177 -0.03 9.88 -15.22
CA LEU A 177 -0.77 9.04 -16.17
C LEU A 177 -0.18 9.15 -17.58
N ALA A 178 0.12 10.37 -18.04
CA ALA A 178 0.74 10.61 -19.34
C ALA A 178 2.16 9.99 -19.43
N THR A 179 2.91 10.01 -18.32
CA THR A 179 4.26 9.45 -18.25
C THR A 179 4.23 7.92 -18.25
N VAL A 180 3.42 7.31 -17.40
CA VAL A 180 3.23 5.85 -17.35
C VAL A 180 2.81 5.33 -18.73
N LYS A 181 1.81 5.96 -19.36
CA LYS A 181 1.31 5.58 -20.69
C LYS A 181 2.38 5.57 -21.78
N ARG A 182 3.37 6.48 -21.71
CA ARG A 182 4.47 6.56 -22.69
C ARG A 182 5.65 5.64 -22.35
N SER A 183 5.68 5.05 -21.17
CA SER A 183 6.76 4.19 -20.69
C SER A 183 6.46 2.70 -20.93
N SER A 184 7.47 1.84 -20.75
CA SER A 184 7.27 0.39 -20.75
C SER A 184 6.45 -0.12 -19.55
N LEU A 185 6.28 0.69 -18.50
CA LEU A 185 5.52 0.30 -17.31
C LEU A 185 4.03 0.13 -17.60
N ALA A 186 3.50 0.75 -18.66
CA ALA A 186 2.10 0.58 -19.06
C ALA A 186 1.73 -0.89 -19.34
N TYR A 187 2.72 -1.73 -19.69
CA TYR A 187 2.53 -3.16 -19.95
C TYR A 187 2.66 -4.03 -18.69
N ASN A 188 3.09 -3.46 -17.57
CA ASN A 188 3.20 -4.21 -16.31
C ASN A 188 1.85 -4.16 -15.56
N PRO A 189 1.13 -5.30 -15.43
CA PRO A 189 -0.19 -5.33 -14.79
C PRO A 189 -0.15 -4.95 -13.31
N VAL A 190 0.98 -5.16 -12.61
CA VAL A 190 1.13 -4.75 -11.20
C VAL A 190 1.21 -3.23 -11.11
N VAL A 191 2.00 -2.58 -11.98
CA VAL A 191 2.09 -1.12 -12.01
C VAL A 191 0.76 -0.48 -12.41
N ALA A 192 0.07 -1.03 -13.41
CA ALA A 192 -1.25 -0.55 -13.81
C ALA A 192 -2.22 -0.51 -12.62
N ARG A 193 -2.23 -1.55 -11.78
CA ARG A 193 -3.09 -1.59 -10.59
C ARG A 193 -2.67 -0.60 -9.50
N PHE A 194 -1.37 -0.39 -9.28
CA PHE A 194 -0.91 0.65 -8.35
C PHE A 194 -1.29 2.05 -8.84
N VAL A 195 -1.25 2.29 -10.15
CA VAL A 195 -1.70 3.55 -10.76
C VAL A 195 -3.21 3.72 -10.57
N GLU A 196 -4.02 2.69 -10.85
CA GLU A 196 -5.47 2.72 -10.60
C GLU A 196 -5.80 3.01 -9.13
N GLN A 197 -5.13 2.34 -8.20
CA GLN A 197 -5.30 2.57 -6.76
C GLN A 197 -4.95 4.02 -6.37
N LEU A 198 -3.79 4.51 -6.80
CA LEU A 198 -3.33 5.87 -6.50
C LEU A 198 -4.30 6.92 -7.05
N THR A 199 -4.67 6.80 -8.33
CA THR A 199 -5.60 7.72 -8.99
C THR A 199 -7.00 7.68 -8.40
N SER A 200 -7.48 6.50 -8.00
CA SER A 200 -8.73 6.36 -7.27
C SER A 200 -8.71 7.22 -6.00
N ARG A 201 -7.67 7.12 -5.16
CA ARG A 201 -7.54 7.92 -3.93
C ARG A 201 -7.54 9.42 -4.20
N CYS A 202 -6.79 9.87 -5.19
CA CYS A 202 -6.77 11.29 -5.57
C CYS A 202 -8.16 11.77 -6.03
N TRP A 203 -8.87 10.98 -6.83
CA TRP A 203 -10.21 11.35 -7.30
C TRP A 203 -11.27 11.22 -6.21
N MET A 204 -11.17 10.28 -5.27
CA MET A 204 -12.04 10.23 -4.10
C MET A 204 -11.97 11.54 -3.32
N GLN A 205 -10.76 12.02 -3.06
CA GLN A 205 -10.51 13.29 -2.38
C GLN A 205 -11.10 14.48 -3.14
N ALA A 206 -10.87 14.55 -4.46
CA ALA A 206 -11.42 15.61 -5.30
C ALA A 206 -12.96 15.58 -5.35
N VAL A 207 -13.59 14.40 -5.39
CA VAL A 207 -15.06 14.25 -5.36
C VAL A 207 -15.65 14.73 -4.04
N VAL A 208 -15.03 14.37 -2.91
CA VAL A 208 -15.54 14.78 -1.58
C VAL A 208 -15.40 16.30 -1.38
N HIS A 209 -14.32 16.91 -1.86
CA HIS A 209 -14.10 18.36 -1.72
C HIS A 209 -14.86 19.20 -2.75
N ASN A 210 -15.14 18.65 -3.93
CA ASN A 210 -15.89 19.32 -4.99
C ASN A 210 -17.02 18.42 -5.54
N PRO A 211 -18.11 18.24 -4.78
CA PRO A 211 -19.22 17.36 -5.17
C PRO A 211 -19.99 17.86 -6.39
N GLY A 212 -19.74 19.10 -6.83
CA GLY A 212 -20.36 19.72 -8.00
C GLY A 212 -19.67 19.41 -9.33
N ASP A 213 -18.55 18.67 -9.35
CA ASP A 213 -17.80 18.40 -10.58
C ASP A 213 -18.14 17.03 -11.23
N PRO A 214 -19.01 17.01 -12.26
CA PRO A 214 -19.41 15.77 -12.91
C PRO A 214 -18.26 15.07 -13.65
N ALA A 215 -17.21 15.79 -14.06
CA ALA A 215 -16.08 15.21 -14.78
C ALA A 215 -15.26 14.33 -13.84
N THR A 216 -14.95 14.82 -12.63
CA THR A 216 -14.26 14.06 -11.59
C THR A 216 -15.09 12.85 -11.13
N HIS A 217 -16.41 12.99 -10.96
CA HIS A 217 -17.29 11.86 -10.65
C HIS A 217 -17.22 10.77 -11.73
N LYS A 218 -17.20 11.14 -13.02
CA LYS A 218 -17.10 10.19 -14.14
C LYS A 218 -15.76 9.46 -14.14
N ARG A 219 -14.65 10.15 -13.85
CA ARG A 219 -13.31 9.55 -13.73
C ARG A 219 -13.28 8.52 -12.60
N LEU A 220 -13.77 8.89 -11.41
CA LEU A 220 -13.82 8.00 -10.24
C LEU A 220 -14.69 6.76 -10.49
N ARG A 221 -15.89 6.91 -11.08
CA ARG A 221 -16.74 5.76 -11.46
C ARG A 221 -16.05 4.80 -12.42
N THR A 222 -15.26 5.33 -13.36
CA THR A 222 -14.56 4.52 -14.36
C THR A 222 -13.50 3.65 -13.71
N VAL A 223 -12.69 4.22 -12.81
CA VAL A 223 -11.65 3.46 -12.10
C VAL A 223 -12.24 2.48 -11.10
N ALA A 224 -13.29 2.87 -10.35
CA ALA A 224 -14.00 1.97 -9.44
C ALA A 224 -14.53 0.73 -10.18
N LYS A 225 -15.16 0.93 -11.35
CA LYS A 225 -15.63 -0.16 -12.20
C LYS A 225 -14.49 -1.06 -12.71
N SER A 226 -13.32 -0.49 -13.01
CA SER A 226 -12.13 -1.26 -13.41
C SER A 226 -11.64 -2.14 -12.25
N MET A 227 -11.42 -1.53 -11.09
CA MET A 227 -10.94 -2.22 -9.89
C MET A 227 -11.89 -3.33 -9.42
N ARG A 228 -13.22 -3.09 -9.48
CA ARG A 228 -14.26 -4.10 -9.17
C ARG A 228 -14.13 -5.36 -10.04
N LYS A 229 -13.70 -5.22 -11.31
CA LYS A 229 -13.53 -6.35 -12.23
C LYS A 229 -12.26 -7.17 -11.98
N SER A 230 -11.30 -6.66 -11.23
CA SER A 230 -10.03 -7.33 -10.97
C SER A 230 -10.18 -8.65 -10.20
N LYS A 231 -11.27 -8.78 -9.43
CA LYS A 231 -11.53 -9.89 -8.47
C LYS A 231 -10.47 -10.06 -7.38
N ILE A 232 -9.53 -9.12 -7.27
CA ILE A 232 -8.51 -9.13 -6.23
C ILE A 232 -9.04 -8.25 -5.10
N SER A 233 -9.16 -8.83 -3.91
CA SER A 233 -9.93 -8.23 -2.82
C SER A 233 -9.45 -6.86 -2.38
N LEU A 234 -8.14 -6.61 -2.39
CA LEU A 234 -7.58 -5.27 -2.15
C LEU A 234 -8.21 -4.21 -3.08
N TYR A 235 -8.23 -4.47 -4.39
CA TYR A 235 -8.77 -3.52 -5.36
C TYR A 235 -10.30 -3.51 -5.37
N VAL A 236 -10.95 -4.63 -5.05
CA VAL A 236 -12.41 -4.65 -4.83
C VAL A 236 -12.77 -3.75 -3.64
N GLY A 237 -12.03 -3.81 -2.53
CA GLY A 237 -12.21 -2.93 -1.37
C GLY A 237 -11.97 -1.46 -1.73
N GLU A 238 -10.92 -1.14 -2.47
CA GLU A 238 -10.65 0.22 -2.97
C GLU A 238 -11.77 0.74 -3.91
N ALA A 239 -12.38 -0.13 -4.72
CA ALA A 239 -13.54 0.22 -5.52
C ALA A 239 -14.75 0.58 -4.64
N VAL A 240 -14.96 -0.15 -3.55
CA VAL A 240 -16.03 0.13 -2.59
C VAL A 240 -15.79 1.47 -1.87
N LEU A 241 -14.54 1.81 -1.53
CA LEU A 241 -14.21 3.13 -0.99
C LEU A 241 -14.53 4.24 -2.00
N ALA A 242 -14.23 4.03 -3.28
CA ALA A 242 -14.57 4.98 -4.34
C ALA A 242 -16.09 5.17 -4.51
N GLU A 243 -16.86 4.09 -4.37
CA GLU A 243 -18.33 4.13 -4.36
C GLU A 243 -18.85 4.88 -3.13
N ALA A 244 -18.24 4.70 -1.95
CA ALA A 244 -18.56 5.46 -0.74
C ALA A 244 -18.32 6.97 -0.94
N ALA A 245 -17.19 7.36 -1.54
CA ALA A 245 -16.89 8.76 -1.83
C ALA A 245 -17.92 9.39 -2.79
N LEU A 246 -18.36 8.64 -3.81
CA LEU A 246 -19.43 9.09 -4.72
C LEU A 246 -20.78 9.24 -4.02
N ALA A 247 -21.12 8.32 -3.12
CA ALA A 247 -22.33 8.38 -2.31
C ALA A 247 -22.29 9.57 -1.33
N ALA A 248 -21.13 9.83 -0.71
CA ALA A 248 -20.91 10.95 0.17
C ALA A 248 -21.11 12.29 -0.56
N ALA A 249 -20.55 12.44 -1.76
CA ALA A 249 -20.77 13.62 -2.60
C ALA A 249 -22.23 13.81 -3.02
N ALA A 250 -23.03 12.74 -3.06
CA ALA A 250 -24.47 12.78 -3.33
C ALA A 250 -25.31 13.00 -2.06
N GLY A 251 -24.71 13.06 -0.87
CA GLY A 251 -25.43 13.17 0.41
C GLY A 251 -26.16 11.89 0.85
N ASP A 252 -25.85 10.73 0.25
CA ASP A 252 -26.49 9.46 0.58
C ASP A 252 -25.74 8.74 1.73
N ALA A 253 -26.05 9.15 2.96
CA ALA A 253 -25.43 8.58 4.16
C ALA A 253 -25.68 7.06 4.31
N GLY A 254 -26.81 6.55 3.83
CA GLY A 254 -27.15 5.13 3.87
C GLY A 254 -26.25 4.31 2.96
N ALA A 255 -26.04 4.77 1.73
CA ALA A 255 -25.12 4.15 0.79
C ALA A 255 -23.66 4.23 1.27
N VAL A 256 -23.22 5.36 1.84
CA VAL A 256 -21.88 5.51 2.44
C VAL A 256 -21.64 4.42 3.49
N ARG A 257 -22.55 4.30 4.47
CA ARG A 257 -22.42 3.32 5.55
C ARG A 257 -22.39 1.89 5.02
N LYS A 258 -23.24 1.57 4.04
CA LYS A 258 -23.29 0.25 3.41
C LYS A 258 -21.94 -0.07 2.73
N SER A 259 -21.40 0.85 1.95
CA SER A 259 -20.12 0.67 1.28
C SER A 259 -18.99 0.49 2.29
N TRP A 260 -18.91 1.29 3.36
CA TRP A 260 -17.86 1.11 4.37
C TRP A 260 -17.95 -0.24 5.09
N ARG A 261 -19.13 -0.80 5.33
CA ARG A 261 -19.26 -2.17 5.88
C ARG A 261 -18.76 -3.24 4.93
N GLU A 262 -19.06 -3.10 3.64
CA GLU A 262 -18.54 -4.01 2.63
C GLU A 262 -17.01 -3.94 2.55
N ALA A 263 -16.44 -2.72 2.58
CA ALA A 263 -15.00 -2.52 2.60
C ALA A 263 -14.35 -3.10 3.87
N GLU A 264 -15.00 -2.96 5.03
CA GLU A 264 -14.52 -3.56 6.29
C GLU A 264 -14.34 -5.08 6.15
N LEU A 265 -15.36 -5.78 5.66
CA LEU A 265 -15.32 -7.23 5.47
C LEU A 265 -14.21 -7.64 4.52
N LEU A 266 -14.09 -6.95 3.37
CA LEU A 266 -13.08 -7.23 2.35
C LEU A 266 -11.65 -7.03 2.88
N PHE A 267 -11.40 -5.95 3.63
CA PHE A 267 -10.06 -5.70 4.17
C PHE A 267 -9.73 -6.60 5.36
N ALA A 268 -10.72 -6.96 6.19
CA ALA A 268 -10.54 -7.91 7.28
C ALA A 268 -10.22 -9.32 6.79
N GLU A 269 -10.95 -9.82 5.78
CA GLU A 269 -10.74 -11.15 5.20
C GLU A 269 -9.33 -11.32 4.63
N HIS A 270 -8.74 -10.23 4.10
CA HIS A 270 -7.45 -10.26 3.40
C HIS A 270 -6.28 -9.65 4.17
N GLY A 271 -6.47 -9.29 5.44
CA GLY A 271 -5.40 -8.73 6.27
C GLY A 271 -4.84 -7.40 5.74
N ILE A 272 -5.70 -6.53 5.21
CA ILE A 272 -5.33 -5.17 4.79
C ILE A 272 -5.60 -4.22 5.97
N GLU A 273 -4.71 -4.29 6.96
CA GLU A 273 -4.94 -3.78 8.31
C GLU A 273 -5.10 -2.25 8.37
N CYS A 274 -4.28 -1.51 7.59
CA CYS A 274 -4.38 -0.04 7.57
C CYS A 274 -5.71 0.44 7.03
N HIS A 275 -6.17 -0.12 5.91
CA HIS A 275 -7.45 0.25 5.32
C HIS A 275 -8.60 -0.14 6.23
N LEU A 276 -8.53 -1.31 6.85
CA LEU A 276 -9.52 -1.75 7.82
C LEU A 276 -9.62 -0.74 8.98
N ALA A 277 -8.51 -0.30 9.56
CA ALA A 277 -8.51 0.69 10.62
C ALA A 277 -9.08 2.05 10.16
N CYS A 278 -8.72 2.51 8.96
CA CYS A 278 -9.26 3.74 8.38
C CYS A 278 -10.78 3.65 8.16
N VAL A 279 -11.28 2.53 7.66
CA VAL A 279 -12.72 2.29 7.47
C VAL A 279 -13.45 2.24 8.79
N ARG A 280 -12.89 1.57 9.80
CA ARG A 280 -13.47 1.53 11.16
C ARG A 280 -13.49 2.91 11.80
N TRP A 281 -12.45 3.70 11.62
CA TRP A 281 -12.44 5.11 12.03
C TRP A 281 -13.63 5.86 11.42
N GLN A 282 -13.87 5.73 10.11
CA GLN A 282 -15.02 6.38 9.46
C GLN A 282 -16.36 5.82 9.94
N LEU A 283 -16.48 4.51 10.14
CA LEU A 283 -17.69 3.87 10.66
C LEU A 283 -18.03 4.36 12.08
N ALA A 284 -17.04 4.54 12.95
CA ALA A 284 -17.25 5.08 14.29
C ALA A 284 -17.89 6.47 14.30
N GLN A 285 -17.66 7.27 13.24
CA GLN A 285 -18.20 8.62 13.11
C GLN A 285 -19.65 8.67 12.63
N VAL A 286 -20.12 7.61 11.97
CA VAL A 286 -21.46 7.54 11.35
C VAL A 286 -22.34 6.45 11.94
N THR A 287 -21.88 5.77 13.00
CA THR A 287 -22.65 4.79 13.78
C THR A 287 -22.89 5.34 15.19
N GLU A 288 -23.75 4.69 15.96
CA GLU A 288 -24.12 5.14 17.32
C GLU A 288 -24.00 3.97 18.31
N GLY A 289 -23.97 4.29 19.60
CA GLY A 289 -23.98 3.31 20.69
C GLY A 289 -22.70 2.47 20.81
N ASP A 290 -22.85 1.23 21.25
CA ASP A 290 -21.72 0.33 21.53
C ASP A 290 -20.97 -0.08 20.26
N GLU A 291 -21.67 -0.09 19.11
CA GLU A 291 -21.05 -0.39 17.83
C GLU A 291 -20.04 0.70 17.40
N ALA A 292 -20.40 1.97 17.55
CA ALA A 292 -19.49 3.09 17.28
C ALA A 292 -18.24 3.03 18.17
N ARG A 293 -18.44 2.70 19.45
CA ARG A 293 -17.34 2.55 20.42
C ARG A 293 -16.40 1.42 20.02
N SER A 294 -16.94 0.25 19.66
CA SER A 294 -16.13 -0.89 19.21
C SER A 294 -15.27 -0.55 17.99
N PHE A 295 -15.81 0.21 17.03
CA PHE A 295 -15.04 0.66 15.87
C PHE A 295 -13.94 1.65 16.24
N ALA A 296 -14.25 2.62 17.11
CA ALA A 296 -13.27 3.60 17.57
C ALA A 296 -12.10 2.91 18.30
N GLU A 297 -12.40 2.00 19.23
CA GLU A 297 -11.39 1.24 19.98
C GLU A 297 -10.49 0.40 19.06
N ALA A 298 -11.09 -0.33 18.11
CA ALA A 298 -10.34 -1.15 17.17
C ALA A 298 -9.43 -0.32 16.24
N ALA A 299 -9.92 0.81 15.73
CA ALA A 299 -9.13 1.71 14.90
C ALA A 299 -7.99 2.35 15.70
N GLN A 300 -8.29 2.88 16.89
CA GLN A 300 -7.32 3.51 17.78
C GLN A 300 -6.20 2.55 18.18
N SER A 301 -6.56 1.31 18.56
CA SER A 301 -5.58 0.28 18.90
C SER A 301 -4.60 0.01 17.76
N TYR A 302 -5.09 -0.07 16.51
CA TYR A 302 -4.21 -0.22 15.35
C TYR A 302 -3.29 0.99 15.13
N PHE A 303 -3.84 2.21 15.24
CA PHE A 303 -3.07 3.44 15.00
C PHE A 303 -1.96 3.61 16.05
N GLU A 304 -2.25 3.37 17.32
CA GLU A 304 -1.25 3.34 18.40
C GLU A 304 -0.23 2.22 18.16
N ALA A 305 -0.70 1.03 17.77
CA ALA A 305 0.16 -0.10 17.41
C ALA A 305 1.03 0.15 16.17
N ASN A 306 0.79 1.20 15.40
CA ASN A 306 1.62 1.56 14.25
C ASN A 306 2.32 2.92 14.39
N GLY A 307 2.12 3.59 15.53
CA GLY A 307 2.67 4.91 15.81
C GLY A 307 2.17 5.97 14.82
N VAL A 308 0.89 5.89 14.48
CA VAL A 308 0.18 6.90 13.69
C VAL A 308 -0.22 8.04 14.61
N ALA A 309 0.44 9.20 14.48
CA ALA A 309 0.18 10.36 15.35
C ALA A 309 -1.14 11.06 15.03
N GLU A 310 -1.54 11.06 13.74
CA GLU A 310 -2.73 11.75 13.24
C GLU A 310 -3.72 10.77 12.58
N PRO A 311 -4.45 9.95 13.36
CA PRO A 311 -5.41 8.97 12.84
C PRO A 311 -6.41 9.53 11.83
N ALA A 312 -6.93 10.73 12.10
CA ALA A 312 -7.91 11.38 11.23
C ALA A 312 -7.32 11.71 9.85
N GLY A 313 -6.06 12.16 9.79
CA GLY A 313 -5.38 12.48 8.54
C GLY A 313 -5.16 11.23 7.68
N VAL A 314 -4.71 10.13 8.30
CA VAL A 314 -4.52 8.85 7.61
C VAL A 314 -5.85 8.24 7.17
N ALA A 315 -6.88 8.30 8.02
CA ALA A 315 -8.21 7.82 7.67
C ALA A 315 -8.82 8.62 6.51
N GLU A 316 -8.63 9.94 6.48
CA GLU A 316 -9.04 10.79 5.35
C GLU A 316 -8.28 10.39 4.07
N LEU A 317 -6.96 10.22 4.14
CA LEU A 317 -6.12 9.85 3.00
C LEU A 317 -6.60 8.56 2.30
N ILE A 318 -7.07 7.58 3.07
CA ILE A 318 -7.48 6.26 2.56
C ILE A 318 -8.98 6.19 2.26
N ALA A 319 -9.82 6.68 3.18
CA ALA A 319 -11.27 6.57 3.11
C ALA A 319 -11.90 7.95 3.41
N PRO A 320 -11.87 8.90 2.45
CA PRO A 320 -12.37 10.26 2.69
C PRO A 320 -13.87 10.28 2.96
N ALA A 321 -14.29 11.23 3.79
CA ALA A 321 -15.68 11.39 4.21
C ALA A 321 -16.13 12.86 4.14
N ALA A 322 -17.38 13.08 3.70
CA ALA A 322 -17.97 14.40 3.73
C ALA A 322 -18.41 14.76 5.17
N GLY A 323 -17.85 15.83 5.73
CA GLY A 323 -18.23 16.37 7.04
C GLY A 323 -17.66 15.59 8.22
N ARG A 324 -16.65 16.16 8.88
CA ARG A 324 -16.07 15.55 10.09
C ARG A 324 -16.98 15.76 11.30
N ARG A 325 -17.26 14.68 12.03
CA ARG A 325 -17.69 14.74 13.44
C ARG A 325 -16.49 14.44 14.34
N ALA A 326 -16.47 15.01 15.54
CA ALA A 326 -15.52 14.60 16.56
C ALA A 326 -15.88 13.18 17.03
N LEU A 327 -14.88 12.30 17.20
CA LEU A 327 -15.11 10.97 17.77
C LEU A 327 -15.66 11.09 19.20
N PRO A 328 -16.45 10.10 19.66
CA PRO A 328 -16.76 9.98 21.08
C PRO A 328 -15.47 9.85 21.89
N ALA A 329 -15.38 10.59 23.01
CA ALA A 329 -14.23 10.50 23.90
C ALA A 329 -14.12 9.08 24.47
N THR A 330 -12.91 8.51 24.43
CA THR A 330 -12.62 7.22 25.08
C THR A 330 -12.78 7.40 26.59
N PRO A 331 -13.61 6.57 27.27
CA PRO A 331 -13.66 6.60 28.73
C PRO A 331 -12.27 6.29 29.30
N SER A 332 -11.79 7.16 30.19
CA SER A 332 -10.47 7.06 30.84
C SER A 332 -10.36 5.91 31.82
#